data_AF-A0A2H5Y7B0-F1
#
_entry.id   AF-A0A2H5Y7B0-F1
#
_cell.length_a   1.000
_cell.length_b   1.000
_cell.length_c   1.000
_cell.angle_alpha   90.00
_cell.angle_beta   90.00
_cell.angle_gamma   90.00
#
_symmetry.space_group_name_H-M   'P 1'
#
loop_
_entity.id
_entity.type
_entity.pdbx_description
1 polymer ?
#
loop_
_entity_poly.entity_id
_entity_poly.type
_entity_poly.pdbx_seq_one_letter_code
_entity_poly.pdbx_strand_id
1 'polypeptide(L)'
;MRISLTPSEWRWLGNGLILLGVLVWAPFLTAMAMGEDWPFLPFLAAHLTGVLGGWRLRARAAAMEGIAPTAPEIGRHRRLLSGLLIYLGVLAWAPYFYQTRVLGNDVEISPYLAAHLTGVLSGVALRLSVEIERRWSRRSL
;
A
#
# COMPACT_ATOMS: atom_id res chain seq x y z
N MET A 1 -9.26 -32.31 -5.00
CA MET A 1 -8.56 -31.94 -3.74
C MET A 1 -8.86 -30.47 -3.45
N ARG A 2 -9.74 -30.15 -2.47
CA ARG A 2 -9.97 -28.76 -2.06
C ARG A 2 -8.88 -28.39 -1.06
N ILE A 3 -7.91 -27.57 -1.46
CA ILE A 3 -6.93 -27.01 -0.54
C ILE A 3 -7.70 -26.01 0.33
N SER A 4 -8.03 -26.40 1.57
CA SER A 4 -8.63 -25.50 2.56
C SER A 4 -7.50 -24.73 3.25
N LEU A 5 -7.15 -23.58 2.68
CA LEU A 5 -6.21 -22.65 3.32
C LEU A 5 -6.85 -22.03 4.56
N THR A 6 -6.09 -21.99 5.64
CA THR A 6 -6.42 -21.33 6.91
C THR A 6 -6.38 -19.80 6.77
N PRO A 7 -7.08 -19.04 7.63
CA PRO A 7 -7.05 -17.57 7.59
C PRO A 7 -5.65 -16.95 7.73
N SER A 8 -4.76 -17.58 8.52
CA SER A 8 -3.37 -17.15 8.67
C SER A 8 -2.57 -17.33 7.37
N GLU A 9 -2.75 -18.44 6.65
CA GLU A 9 -2.12 -18.68 5.35
C GLU A 9 -2.60 -17.67 4.30
N TRP A 10 -3.90 -17.36 4.26
CA TRP A 10 -4.43 -16.31 3.38
C TRP A 10 -3.83 -14.93 3.70
N ARG A 11 -3.64 -14.59 4.98
CA ARG A 11 -2.97 -13.35 5.39
C ARG A 11 -1.50 -13.33 4.99
N TRP A 12 -0.80 -14.45 5.17
CA TRP A 12 0.61 -14.56 4.78
C TRP A 12 0.80 -14.40 3.28
N LEU A 13 0.01 -15.11 2.46
CA LEU A 13 -0.02 -14.97 1.01
C LEU A 13 -0.38 -13.54 0.59
N GLY A 14 -1.37 -12.94 1.25
CA GLY A 14 -1.76 -11.55 0.97
C GLY A 14 -0.66 -10.54 1.29
N ASN A 15 0.06 -10.72 2.40
CA ASN A 15 1.23 -9.91 2.73
C ASN A 15 2.38 -10.13 1.75
N GLY A 16 2.62 -11.38 1.33
CA GLY A 16 3.62 -11.72 0.33
C GLY A 16 3.35 -11.06 -1.03
N LEU A 17 2.10 -11.08 -1.49
CA LEU A 17 1.66 -10.41 -2.73
C LEU A 17 1.82 -8.89 -2.67
N ILE A 18 1.44 -8.27 -1.54
CA ILE A 18 1.65 -6.83 -1.33
C ILE A 18 3.14 -6.51 -1.34
N LEU A 19 3.96 -7.30 -0.63
CA LEU A 19 5.40 -7.11 -0.58
C LEU A 19 6.03 -7.24 -1.97
N LEU A 20 5.66 -8.28 -2.73
CA LEU A 20 6.11 -8.48 -4.10
C LEU A 20 5.71 -7.29 -5.00
N GLY A 21 4.47 -6.83 -4.88
CA GLY A 21 3.97 -5.66 -5.61
C GLY A 21 4.75 -4.39 -5.29
N VAL A 22 5.18 -4.18 -4.04
CA VAL A 22 6.06 -3.06 -3.67
C VAL A 22 7.49 -3.27 -4.18
N LEU A 23 8.04 -4.48 -4.06
CA LEU A 23 9.40 -4.82 -4.48
C LEU A 23 9.62 -4.71 -6.00
N VAL A 24 8.56 -4.84 -6.80
CA VAL A 24 8.59 -4.56 -8.24
C VAL A 24 9.18 -3.17 -8.55
N TRP A 25 9.02 -2.18 -7.67
CA TRP A 25 9.61 -0.86 -7.87
C TRP A 25 11.12 -0.82 -7.70
N ALA A 26 11.74 -1.76 -6.99
CA ALA A 26 13.18 -1.73 -6.72
C ALA A 26 14.04 -1.61 -8.00
N PRO A 27 13.91 -2.49 -9.02
CA PRO A 27 14.67 -2.35 -10.26
C PRO A 27 14.37 -1.05 -11.01
N PHE A 28 13.11 -0.59 -11.03
CA PHE A 28 12.73 0.67 -11.68
C PHE A 28 13.41 1.88 -11.02
N LEU A 29 13.42 1.93 -9.68
CA LEU A 29 14.07 2.99 -8.92
C LEU A 29 15.59 2.95 -9.08
N THR A 30 16.18 1.75 -9.17
CA THR A 30 17.62 1.58 -9.45
C THR A 30 17.96 2.10 -10.85
N ALA A 31 17.19 1.72 -11.87
CA ALA A 31 17.38 2.18 -13.24
C ALA A 31 17.26 3.72 -13.34
N MET A 32 16.23 4.31 -12.72
CA MET A 32 16.08 5.77 -12.64
C MET A 32 17.27 6.44 -11.94
N ALA A 33 17.79 5.87 -10.85
CA ALA A 33 18.97 6.40 -10.16
C ALA A 33 20.25 6.33 -11.01
N MET A 34 20.31 5.41 -11.97
CA MET A 34 21.38 5.30 -12.97
C MET A 34 21.15 6.22 -14.19
N GLY A 35 20.04 6.96 -14.24
CA GLY A 35 19.67 7.81 -15.36
C GLY A 35 19.10 7.06 -16.56
N GLU A 36 18.62 5.82 -16.37
CA GLU A 36 18.00 5.04 -17.43
C GLU A 36 16.48 5.29 -17.52
N ASP A 37 16.00 5.46 -18.75
CA ASP A 37 14.58 5.68 -19.05
C ASP A 37 13.84 4.36 -19.24
N TRP A 38 13.34 3.80 -18.14
CA TRP A 38 12.53 2.58 -18.18
C TRP A 38 11.04 2.91 -18.29
N PRO A 39 10.24 2.11 -19.02
CA PRO A 39 8.82 2.35 -19.15
C PRO A 39 8.12 2.15 -17.80
N PHE A 40 7.42 3.18 -17.32
CA PHE A 40 6.74 3.16 -16.01
C PHE A 40 5.53 2.20 -15.93
N LEU A 41 4.78 2.04 -17.03
CA LEU A 41 3.49 1.33 -17.03
C LEU A 41 3.57 -0.16 -16.63
N PRO A 42 4.52 -0.97 -17.12
CA PRO A 42 4.67 -2.37 -16.69
C PRO A 42 4.89 -2.50 -15.18
N PHE A 43 5.69 -1.63 -14.59
CA PHE A 43 5.94 -1.62 -13.14
C PHE A 43 4.69 -1.26 -12.36
N LEU A 44 3.95 -0.25 -12.81
CA LEU A 44 2.68 0.10 -12.18
C LEU A 44 1.66 -1.04 -12.28
N ALA A 45 1.51 -1.67 -13.44
CA ALA A 45 0.57 -2.77 -13.64
C ALA A 45 0.91 -3.97 -12.73
N ALA A 46 2.18 -4.34 -12.67
CA ALA A 46 2.66 -5.39 -11.77
C ALA A 46 2.48 -5.02 -10.29
N HIS A 47 2.77 -3.77 -9.92
CA HIS A 47 2.55 -3.24 -8.57
C HIS A 47 1.08 -3.33 -8.15
N LEU A 48 0.15 -2.82 -8.97
CA LEU A 48 -1.29 -2.85 -8.70
C LEU A 48 -1.80 -4.28 -8.60
N THR A 49 -1.33 -5.18 -9.47
CA THR A 49 -1.70 -6.59 -9.42
C THR A 49 -1.31 -7.24 -8.10
N GLY A 50 -0.07 -7.00 -7.63
CA GLY A 50 0.41 -7.50 -6.35
C GLY A 50 -0.33 -6.89 -5.15
N VAL A 51 -0.46 -5.57 -5.10
CA VAL A 51 -1.07 -4.86 -3.97
C VAL A 51 -2.58 -5.11 -3.89
N LEU A 52 -3.32 -5.00 -4.98
CA LEU A 52 -4.77 -5.26 -5.01
C LEU A 52 -5.07 -6.74 -4.80
N GLY A 53 -4.28 -7.63 -5.43
CA GLY A 53 -4.37 -9.07 -5.22
C GLY A 53 -4.18 -9.43 -3.75
N GLY A 54 -3.08 -8.98 -3.14
CA GLY A 54 -2.80 -9.25 -1.74
C GLY A 54 -3.77 -8.58 -0.76
N TRP A 55 -4.29 -7.39 -1.08
CA TRP A 55 -5.36 -6.75 -0.31
C TRP A 55 -6.64 -7.60 -0.32
N ARG A 56 -7.05 -8.12 -1.48
CA ARG A 56 -8.20 -9.01 -1.62
C ARG A 56 -8.02 -10.30 -0.81
N LEU A 57 -6.82 -10.86 -0.78
CA LEU A 57 -6.53 -12.05 0.05
C LEU A 57 -6.64 -11.76 1.54
N ARG A 58 -6.11 -10.61 2.00
CA ARG A 58 -6.25 -10.17 3.39
C ARG A 58 -7.70 -9.90 3.78
N ALA A 59 -8.49 -9.31 2.89
CA ALA A 59 -9.91 -9.07 3.11
C ALA A 59 -10.68 -10.40 3.26
N ARG A 60 -10.36 -11.40 2.42
CA ARG A 60 -10.93 -12.75 2.56
C ARG A 60 -10.58 -13.40 3.89
N ALA A 61 -9.31 -13.33 4.31
CA ALA A 61 -8.89 -13.86 5.59
C ALA A 61 -9.63 -13.21 6.78
N ALA A 62 -9.77 -11.89 6.74
CA ALA A 62 -10.51 -11.14 7.77
C ALA A 62 -12.00 -11.54 7.82
N ALA A 63 -12.63 -11.78 6.67
CA ALA A 63 -14.01 -12.25 6.59
C ALA A 63 -14.17 -13.67 7.17
N MET A 64 -13.19 -14.56 6.96
CA MET A 64 -13.20 -15.92 7.50
C MET A 64 -13.08 -15.95 9.03
N GLU A 65 -12.41 -14.98 9.63
CA GLU A 65 -12.22 -14.90 11.08
C GLU A 65 -13.42 -14.30 11.82
N GLY A 66 -14.48 -13.91 11.09
CA GLY A 66 -15.68 -13.34 11.71
C GLY A 66 -15.39 -12.09 12.54
N ILE A 67 -14.29 -11.37 12.24
CA ILE A 67 -13.90 -10.16 12.97
C ILE A 67 -14.93 -9.08 12.65
N ALA A 68 -16.02 -9.06 13.43
CA ALA A 68 -16.80 -7.85 13.64
C ALA A 68 -15.84 -6.77 14.16
N PRO A 69 -15.81 -5.57 13.57
CA PRO A 69 -14.87 -4.53 13.99
C PRO A 69 -15.32 -3.96 15.34
N THR A 70 -15.03 -4.65 16.44
CA THR A 70 -14.96 -4.02 17.75
C THR A 70 -13.68 -3.18 17.78
N ALA A 71 -13.74 -2.02 17.13
CA ALA A 71 -12.67 -1.04 17.20
C ALA A 71 -12.73 -0.36 18.58
N PRO A 72 -11.75 -0.55 19.47
CA PRO A 72 -11.60 0.33 20.62
C PRO A 72 -11.32 1.75 20.13
N GLU A 73 -11.83 2.77 20.82
CA GLU A 73 -11.70 4.20 20.46
C GLU A 73 -10.25 4.68 20.34
N ILE A 74 -9.31 3.97 20.99
CA ILE A 74 -7.89 4.29 20.98
C ILE A 74 -7.33 4.25 19.55
N GLY A 75 -6.89 5.43 19.10
CA GLY A 75 -6.24 5.63 17.80
C GLY A 75 -7.19 5.85 16.62
N ARG A 76 -8.49 6.12 16.83
CA ARG A 76 -9.45 6.40 15.72
C ARG A 76 -8.97 7.54 14.82
N HIS A 77 -8.54 8.66 15.41
CA HIS A 77 -8.05 9.82 14.67
C HIS A 77 -6.77 9.50 13.88
N ARG A 78 -5.79 8.84 14.50
CA ARG A 78 -4.55 8.41 13.84
C ARG A 78 -4.82 7.41 12.70
N ARG A 79 -5.79 6.51 12.85
CA ARG A 79 -6.24 5.61 11.77
C ARG A 79 -6.86 6.35 10.60
N LEU A 80 -7.70 7.36 10.85
CA LEU A 80 -8.29 8.20 9.81
C LEU A 80 -7.19 9.00 9.08
N LEU A 81 -6.29 9.64 9.84
CA LEU A 81 -5.14 10.36 9.28
C LEU A 81 -4.24 9.45 8.44
N SER A 82 -3.97 8.22 8.92
CA SER A 82 -3.21 7.22 8.16
C SER A 82 -3.86 6.91 6.82
N GLY A 83 -5.19 6.69 6.82
CA GLY A 83 -5.95 6.48 5.60
C GLY A 83 -5.92 7.68 4.66
N LEU A 84 -6.07 8.89 5.20
CA LEU A 84 -6.00 10.14 4.44
C LEU A 84 -4.63 10.33 3.79
N LEU A 85 -3.53 10.13 4.53
CA LEU A 85 -2.16 10.27 4.00
C LEU A 85 -1.89 9.28 2.87
N ILE A 86 -2.28 8.01 3.04
CA ILE A 86 -2.15 7.01 1.97
C ILE A 86 -2.99 7.41 0.76
N TYR A 87 -4.22 7.85 0.97
CA TYR A 87 -5.12 8.28 -0.10
C TYR A 87 -4.52 9.47 -0.87
N LEU A 88 -4.05 10.51 -0.18
CA LEU A 88 -3.42 11.67 -0.81
C LEU A 88 -2.14 11.29 -1.55
N GLY A 89 -1.32 10.38 -0.99
CA GLY A 89 -0.14 9.85 -1.66
C GLY A 89 -0.49 9.13 -2.96
N VAL A 90 -1.53 8.30 -2.98
CA VAL A 90 -2.01 7.65 -4.21
C VAL A 90 -2.59 8.68 -5.18
N LEU A 91 -3.33 9.66 -4.67
CA LEU A 91 -3.97 10.71 -5.48
C LEU A 91 -2.94 11.61 -6.18
N ALA A 92 -1.71 11.70 -5.69
CA ALA A 92 -0.62 12.41 -6.36
C ALA A 92 -0.38 11.93 -7.80
N TRP A 93 -0.74 10.69 -8.14
CA TRP A 93 -0.65 10.19 -9.51
C TRP A 93 -1.73 10.73 -10.46
N ALA A 94 -2.88 11.15 -9.95
CA ALA A 94 -3.97 11.67 -10.78
C ALA A 94 -3.55 12.89 -11.63
N PRO A 95 -2.93 13.96 -11.08
CA PRO A 95 -2.43 15.07 -11.89
C PRO A 95 -1.31 14.64 -12.84
N TYR A 96 -0.42 13.71 -12.45
CA TYR A 96 0.62 13.19 -13.35
C TYR A 96 0.03 12.52 -14.59
N PHE A 97 -0.96 11.63 -14.42
CA PHE A 97 -1.63 10.99 -15.55
C PHE A 97 -2.44 11.98 -16.38
N TYR A 98 -3.04 12.98 -15.75
CA TYR A 98 -3.75 14.02 -16.49
C TYR A 98 -2.78 14.78 -17.42
N GLN A 99 -1.63 15.22 -16.91
CA GLN A 99 -0.63 15.91 -17.71
C GLN A 99 -0.06 15.03 -18.83
N THR A 100 0.35 13.80 -18.52
CA THR A 100 1.04 12.93 -19.48
C THR A 100 0.11 12.23 -20.48
N ARG A 101 -1.14 11.93 -20.10
CA ARG A 101 -2.06 11.10 -20.90
C ARG A 101 -3.23 11.85 -21.49
N VAL A 102 -3.67 12.94 -20.87
CA VAL A 102 -4.77 13.76 -21.39
C VAL A 102 -4.22 14.96 -22.16
N LEU A 103 -3.22 15.64 -21.59
CA LEU A 103 -2.62 16.83 -22.22
C LEU A 103 -1.42 16.48 -23.13
N GLY A 104 -0.81 15.30 -22.94
CA GLY A 104 0.37 14.88 -23.70
C GLY A 104 1.64 15.64 -23.33
N ASN A 105 1.68 16.29 -22.17
CA ASN A 105 2.86 16.98 -21.69
C ASN A 105 3.90 15.97 -21.22
N ASP A 106 5.15 16.19 -21.60
CA ASP A 106 6.28 15.50 -20.99
C ASP A 106 6.62 16.17 -19.65
N VAL A 107 6.39 15.47 -18.55
CA VAL A 107 6.59 15.99 -17.20
C VAL A 107 7.40 15.00 -16.39
N GLU A 108 8.37 15.54 -15.64
CA GLU A 108 9.21 14.75 -14.76
C GLU A 108 8.36 13.99 -13.74
N ILE A 109 8.65 12.70 -13.58
CA ILE A 109 7.95 11.81 -12.66
C ILE A 109 8.35 12.05 -11.19
N SER A 110 9.56 12.56 -10.96
CA SER A 110 10.20 12.66 -9.64
C SER A 110 9.38 13.43 -8.60
N PRO A 111 8.78 14.60 -8.88
CA PRO A 111 7.96 15.32 -7.90
C PRO A 111 6.71 14.53 -7.47
N TYR A 112 6.08 13.83 -8.42
CA TYR A 112 4.89 13.01 -8.17
C TYR A 112 5.23 11.76 -7.37
N LEU A 113 6.35 11.13 -7.70
CA LEU A 113 6.88 9.98 -6.98
C LEU A 113 7.23 10.37 -5.53
N ALA A 114 7.88 11.51 -5.32
CA ALA A 114 8.20 12.02 -3.98
C ALA A 114 6.93 12.25 -3.16
N ALA A 115 5.94 12.97 -3.72
CA ALA A 115 4.65 13.19 -3.08
C ALA A 115 3.93 11.87 -2.75
N HIS A 116 3.97 10.90 -3.66
CA HIS A 116 3.40 9.57 -3.45
C HIS A 116 4.07 8.84 -2.29
N LEU A 117 5.40 8.76 -2.29
CA LEU A 117 6.18 8.09 -1.25
C LEU A 117 5.96 8.76 0.11
N THR A 118 5.96 10.10 0.17
CA THR A 118 5.68 10.83 1.41
C THR A 118 4.31 10.47 1.96
N GLY A 119 3.24 10.57 1.15
CA GLY A 119 1.89 10.25 1.62
C GLY A 119 1.73 8.79 2.07
N VAL A 120 2.22 7.84 1.25
CA VAL A 120 2.08 6.41 1.54
C VAL A 120 2.93 6.00 2.74
N LEU A 121 4.22 6.36 2.79
CA LEU A 121 5.11 5.96 3.87
C LEU A 121 4.72 6.60 5.19
N SER A 122 4.37 7.89 5.22
CA SER A 122 3.89 8.54 6.45
C SER A 122 2.58 7.93 6.94
N GLY A 123 1.64 7.65 6.04
CA GLY A 123 0.39 7.00 6.41
C GLY A 123 0.58 5.56 6.90
N VAL A 124 1.49 4.78 6.31
CA VAL A 124 1.86 3.44 6.78
C VAL A 124 2.54 3.51 8.15
N ALA A 125 3.50 4.41 8.34
CA ALA A 125 4.18 4.59 9.62
C ALA A 125 3.19 4.94 10.75
N LEU A 126 2.23 5.83 10.47
CA LEU A 126 1.18 6.20 11.42
C LEU A 126 0.23 5.02 11.71
N ARG A 127 0.00 4.15 10.73
CA ARG A 127 -0.79 2.93 10.95
C ARG A 127 -0.07 1.94 11.86
N LEU A 128 1.23 1.77 11.66
CA LEU A 128 2.07 0.88 12.45
C LEU A 128 2.21 1.37 13.89
N SER A 129 2.33 2.69 14.10
CA SER A 129 2.43 3.25 15.46
C SER A 129 1.17 2.95 16.29
N VAL A 130 -0.02 3.06 15.70
CA VAL A 130 -1.29 2.69 16.36
C VAL A 130 -1.37 1.20 16.68
N GLU A 131 -0.88 0.33 15.78
CA GLU A 131 -0.88 -1.11 16.00
C GLU A 131 0.10 -1.52 17.11
N ILE A 132 1.27 -0.87 17.17
CA ILE A 132 2.24 -1.04 18.24
C ILE A 132 1.61 -0.61 19.57
N GLU A 133 1.11 0.62 19.66
CA GLU A 133 0.46 1.16 20.87
C GLU A 133 -0.64 0.22 21.39
N ARG A 134 -1.49 -0.31 20.51
CA ARG A 134 -2.51 -1.31 20.86
C ARG A 134 -1.94 -2.60 21.46
N ARG A 135 -0.82 -3.11 20.93
CA ARG A 135 -0.17 -4.33 21.46
C ARG A 135 0.45 -4.07 22.82
N TRP A 136 1.02 -2.90 23.03
CA TRP A 136 1.59 -2.50 24.32
C TRP A 136 0.50 -2.37 25.39
N SER A 137 -0.61 -1.67 25.10
CA SER A 137 -1.73 -1.53 26.06
C SER A 137 -2.40 -2.85 26.43
N ARG A 138 -2.40 -3.86 25.54
CA ARG A 138 -2.94 -5.20 25.85
C ARG A 138 -2.03 -6.06 26.73
N ARG A 139 -0.73 -5.73 26.84
CA ARG A 139 0.23 -6.46 27.68
C ARG A 139 0.32 -5.91 29.10
N SER A 140 -0.17 -4.70 29.32
CA SER A 140 -0.16 -4.00 30.61
C SER A 140 -1.46 -4.18 31.43
N LEU A 141 -2.39 -4.99 30.93
CA LEU A 141 -3.61 -5.46 31.59
C LEU A 141 -3.46 -6.97 31.85
#